data_AF-A0A1H4QJN3-F1
#
_entry.id   AF-A0A1H4QJN3-F1
#
_cell.length_a   1.000
_cell.length_b   1.000
_cell.length_c   1.000
_cell.angle_alpha   90.00
_cell.angle_beta   90.00
_cell.angle_gamma   90.00
#
_symmetry.space_group_name_H-M   'P 1'
#
loop_
_entity.id
_entity.type
_entity.pdbx_description
1 polymer ?
#
loop_
_entity_poly.entity_id
_entity_poly.type
_entity_poly.pdbx_seq_one_letter_code
_entity_poly.pdbx_strand_id
1 'polypeptide(L)'
;MDDREEHDIDVVRTRLMQRYPDLGPEVVEDLIEAALGRFEGCRVRDFVPLLVERAATRTLDATDSRPATSAAPVLTPELFPAPPVTISIRGARRIFARRTPRLS
;
A
#
# COMPACT_ATOMS: atom_id res chain seq x y z
N MET A 1 6.29 -11.41 -17.12
CA MET A 1 4.82 -11.25 -16.98
C MET A 1 4.22 -12.07 -18.10
N ASP A 2 3.24 -12.92 -17.81
CA ASP A 2 2.59 -13.75 -18.84
C ASP A 2 1.40 -12.99 -19.46
N ASP A 3 1.02 -13.26 -20.71
CA ASP A 3 -0.05 -12.52 -21.43
C ASP A 3 -1.39 -12.48 -20.67
N ARG A 4 -1.70 -13.56 -19.94
CA ARG A 4 -2.90 -13.63 -19.09
C ARG A 4 -2.83 -12.69 -17.90
N GLU A 5 -1.66 -12.60 -17.26
CA GLU A 5 -1.43 -11.68 -16.14
C GLU A 5 -1.57 -10.23 -16.63
N GLU A 6 -1.06 -9.91 -17.82
CA GLU A 6 -1.18 -8.59 -18.44
C GLU A 6 -2.64 -8.24 -18.70
N HIS A 7 -3.41 -9.15 -19.31
CA HIS A 7 -4.83 -8.95 -19.52
C HIS A 7 -5.62 -8.75 -18.21
N ASP A 8 -5.33 -9.57 -17.19
CA ASP A 8 -6.00 -9.45 -15.89
C ASP A 8 -5.64 -8.13 -15.19
N ILE A 9 -4.43 -7.61 -15.40
CA ILE A 9 -4.02 -6.28 -14.93
C ILE A 9 -4.74 -5.17 -15.69
N ASP A 10 -4.95 -5.27 -17.01
CA ASP A 10 -5.73 -4.30 -17.78
C ASP A 10 -7.19 -4.21 -17.28
N VAL A 11 -7.77 -5.36 -16.91
CA VAL A 11 -9.10 -5.40 -16.29
C VAL A 11 -9.09 -4.70 -14.93
N VAL A 12 -8.07 -4.94 -14.10
CA VAL A 12 -7.89 -4.26 -12.80
C VAL A 12 -7.75 -2.75 -12.98
N ARG A 13 -6.92 -2.30 -13.94
CA ARG A 13 -6.76 -0.89 -14.30
C ARG A 13 -8.09 -0.24 -14.60
N THR A 14 -8.85 -0.85 -15.51
CA THR A 14 -10.17 -0.36 -15.92
C THR A 14 -11.11 -0.23 -14.72
N ARG A 15 -11.13 -1.23 -13.83
CA ARG A 15 -11.96 -1.21 -12.61
C ARG A 15 -11.56 -0.10 -11.65
N LEU A 16 -10.26 0.10 -11.43
CA LEU A 16 -9.76 1.14 -10.54
C LEU A 16 -10.08 2.53 -11.09
N MET A 17 -9.89 2.77 -12.39
CA MET A 17 -10.26 4.03 -13.04
C MET A 17 -11.77 4.31 -12.94
N GLN A 18 -12.61 3.28 -13.09
CA GLN A 18 -14.07 3.43 -12.92
C GLN A 18 -14.47 3.70 -11.47
N ARG A 19 -13.75 3.13 -10.51
CA ARG A 19 -14.03 3.28 -9.08
C ARG A 19 -13.55 4.61 -8.51
N TYR A 20 -12.46 5.15 -9.03
CA TYR A 20 -11.87 6.42 -8.60
C TYR A 20 -11.81 7.43 -9.76
N PRO A 21 -12.96 7.85 -10.31
CA PRO A 21 -13.01 8.73 -11.48
C PRO A 21 -12.44 10.13 -11.22
N ASP A 22 -12.41 10.56 -9.95
CA ASP A 22 -11.90 11.86 -9.53
C ASP A 22 -10.37 11.89 -9.42
N LEU A 23 -9.74 10.71 -9.40
CA LEU A 23 -8.28 10.57 -9.41
C LEU A 23 -7.78 10.46 -10.85
N GLY A 24 -6.71 11.19 -11.15
CA GLY A 24 -6.11 11.17 -12.49
C GLY A 24 -5.65 9.75 -12.87
N PRO A 25 -5.79 9.35 -14.15
CA PRO A 25 -5.41 8.01 -14.62
C PRO A 25 -3.94 7.69 -14.34
N GLU A 26 -3.07 8.69 -14.46
CA GLU A 26 -1.63 8.62 -14.12
C GLU A 26 -1.39 8.10 -12.70
N VAL A 27 -2.19 8.55 -11.72
CA VAL A 27 -2.07 8.14 -10.31
C VAL A 27 -2.41 6.66 -10.14
N VAL A 28 -3.42 6.18 -10.88
CA VAL A 28 -3.83 4.77 -10.87
C VAL A 28 -2.73 3.91 -11.50
N GLU A 29 -2.17 4.34 -12.64
CA GLU A 29 -1.07 3.63 -13.31
C GLU A 29 0.17 3.53 -12.41
N ASP A 30 0.61 4.65 -11.83
CA ASP A 30 1.79 4.68 -10.96
C ASP A 30 1.65 3.72 -9.78
N LEU A 31 0.45 3.61 -9.21
CA LEU A 31 0.18 2.70 -8.10
C LEU A 31 0.13 1.24 -8.54
N ILE A 32 -0.40 0.94 -9.72
CA ILE A 32 -0.40 -0.41 -10.30
C ILE A 32 1.04 -0.84 -10.56
N GLU A 33 1.85 0.00 -11.20
CA GLU A 33 3.25 -0.28 -11.51
C GLU A 33 4.08 -0.46 -10.23
N ALA A 34 3.94 0.44 -9.25
CA ALA A 34 4.60 0.31 -7.96
C ALA A 34 4.18 -0.99 -7.23
N ALA A 35 2.91 -1.40 -7.37
CA ALA A 35 2.44 -2.65 -6.80
C ALA A 35 2.99 -3.89 -7.51
N LEU A 36 3.05 -3.88 -8.85
CA LEU A 36 3.63 -4.92 -9.70
C LEU A 36 5.11 -5.13 -9.41
N GLY A 37 5.88 -4.05 -9.27
CA GLY A 37 7.31 -4.09 -8.93
C GLY A 37 7.64 -4.88 -7.67
N ARG A 38 6.70 -5.01 -6.72
CA ARG A 38 6.89 -5.81 -5.49
C ARG A 38 6.82 -7.32 -5.74
N PHE A 39 6.26 -7.74 -6.86
CA PHE A 39 6.12 -9.15 -7.23
C PHE A 39 7.16 -9.61 -8.25
N GLU A 40 8.06 -8.72 -8.67
CA GLU A 40 9.16 -9.07 -9.55
C GLU A 40 10.01 -10.22 -8.99
N GLY A 41 10.27 -11.22 -9.84
CA GLY A 41 10.97 -12.46 -9.46
C GLY A 41 10.15 -13.49 -8.67
N CYS A 42 8.86 -13.25 -8.38
CA CYS A 42 7.98 -14.26 -7.79
C CYS A 42 7.68 -15.39 -8.79
N ARG A 43 7.74 -16.64 -8.32
CA ARG A 43 7.49 -17.84 -9.16
C ARG A 43 6.00 -18.11 -9.40
N VAL A 44 5.13 -17.77 -8.45
CA VAL A 44 3.67 -17.95 -8.56
C VAL A 44 3.07 -16.58 -8.84
N ARG A 45 2.43 -16.42 -10.00
CA ARG A 45 1.92 -15.12 -10.47
C ARG A 45 0.41 -15.05 -10.70
N ASP A 46 -0.31 -16.18 -10.58
CA ASP A 46 -1.77 -16.25 -10.78
C ASP A 46 -2.59 -15.29 -9.90
N PHE A 47 -2.05 -14.91 -8.73
CA PHE A 47 -2.71 -14.03 -7.76
C PHE A 47 -2.18 -12.59 -7.79
N VAL A 48 -1.18 -12.29 -8.62
CA VAL A 48 -0.59 -10.96 -8.71
C VAL A 48 -1.65 -9.90 -9.05
N PRO A 49 -2.55 -10.09 -10.03
CA PRO A 49 -3.57 -9.09 -10.36
C PRO A 49 -4.46 -8.72 -9.16
N LEU A 50 -4.93 -9.73 -8.43
CA LEU A 50 -5.77 -9.54 -7.24
C LEU A 50 -5.02 -8.81 -6.11
N LEU A 51 -3.74 -9.13 -5.91
CA LEU A 51 -2.92 -8.50 -4.88
C LEU A 51 -2.55 -7.05 -5.23
N VAL A 52 -2.32 -6.78 -6.52
CA VAL A 52 -2.12 -5.43 -7.07
C VAL A 52 -3.37 -4.59 -6.85
N GLU A 53 -4.54 -5.08 -7.28
CA GLU A 53 -5.82 -4.39 -7.09
C GLU A 53 -6.06 -4.02 -5.62
N ARG A 54 -5.86 -4.97 -4.71
CA ARG A 54 -6.05 -4.77 -3.27
C ARG A 54 -5.07 -3.74 -2.69
N ALA A 55 -3.84 -3.72 -3.17
CA ALA A 55 -2.84 -2.76 -2.70
C ALA A 55 -3.08 -1.35 -3.24
N ALA A 56 -3.43 -1.23 -4.51
CA ALA A 56 -3.82 0.04 -5.13
C ALA A 56 -5.06 0.61 -4.43
N THR A 57 -6.12 -0.18 -4.28
CA THR A 57 -7.37 0.20 -3.57
C THR A 57 -7.07 0.78 -2.18
N ARG A 58 -6.21 0.12 -1.38
CA ARG A 58 -5.85 0.61 -0.03
C ARG A 58 -5.15 1.96 -0.06
N THR A 59 -4.34 2.22 -1.08
CA THR A 59 -3.58 3.46 -1.21
C THR A 59 -4.46 4.58 -1.73
N LEU A 60 -5.33 4.26 -2.70
CA LEU A 60 -6.33 5.17 -3.25
C LEU A 60 -7.35 5.56 -2.18
N ASP A 61 -7.90 4.61 -1.42
CA ASP A 61 -8.81 4.89 -0.29
C ASP A 61 -8.18 5.83 0.74
N ALA A 62 -6.90 5.65 1.06
CA ALA A 62 -6.18 6.51 2.00
C ALA A 62 -5.93 7.94 1.44
N THR A 63 -5.84 8.06 0.13
CA THR A 63 -5.64 9.34 -0.57
C THR A 63 -6.96 10.10 -0.72
N ASP A 64 -8.01 9.39 -1.13
CA ASP A 64 -9.38 9.88 -1.32
C ASP A 64 -10.04 10.28 0.01
N SER A 65 -9.80 9.51 1.08
CA SER A 65 -10.34 9.81 2.42
C SER A 65 -9.74 11.06 3.09
N ARG A 66 -8.82 11.79 2.46
CA ARG A 66 -8.26 13.03 3.02
C ARG A 66 -9.10 14.23 2.54
N PRO A 67 -9.91 14.86 3.43
CA PRO A 67 -9.36 15.50 4.62
C PRO A 67 -10.23 15.35 5.89
N ALA A 68 -9.81 14.54 6.86
CA ALA A 68 -10.26 14.68 8.24
C ALA A 68 -9.10 14.37 9.18
N THR A 69 -8.55 15.41 9.80
CA THR A 69 -7.44 15.35 10.78
C THR A 69 -6.02 15.48 10.21
N SER A 70 -5.81 16.53 9.42
CA SER A 70 -4.63 17.37 9.66
C SER A 70 -5.09 18.77 10.08
N ALA A 71 -6.08 18.81 10.98
CA ALA A 71 -6.13 19.88 11.95
C ALA A 71 -5.13 19.45 13.02
N ALA A 72 -3.98 20.13 13.05
CA ALA A 72 -3.05 20.06 14.16
C ALA A 72 -3.84 20.15 15.48
N PRO A 73 -3.46 19.41 16.54
CA PRO A 73 -3.82 19.90 17.86
C PRO A 73 -3.10 21.25 17.96
N VAL A 74 -3.86 22.34 17.86
CA VAL A 74 -3.40 23.63 18.34
C VAL A 74 -3.18 23.41 19.83
N LEU A 75 -1.95 23.04 20.19
CA LEU A 75 -1.46 23.11 21.55
C LEU A 75 -1.50 24.59 21.90
N THR A 76 -2.59 25.01 22.54
CA THR A 76 -2.51 26.08 23.53
C THR A 76 -1.37 25.69 24.47
N PRO A 77 -0.33 26.53 24.66
CA PRO A 77 0.66 26.29 25.68
C PRO A 77 0.02 26.63 27.04
N GLU A 78 -0.91 25.78 27.48
CA GLU A 78 -1.38 25.80 28.86
C GLU A 78 -0.36 25.04 29.70
N LEU A 79 0.38 25.88 30.41
CA LEU A 79 1.39 25.67 31.42
C LEU A 79 1.01 24.58 32.45
N PHE A 80 1.17 23.30 32.12
CA PHE A 80 1.06 22.21 33.10
C PHE A 80 2.34 21.37 33.16
N PRO A 81 3.17 21.51 34.21
CA PRO A 81 4.29 20.60 34.44
C PRO A 81 3.83 19.40 35.28
N ALA A 82 3.76 18.20 34.68
CA ALA A 82 3.62 16.93 35.41
C ALA A 82 4.06 15.72 34.52
N PRO A 83 4.46 14.58 35.11
CA PRO A 83 5.70 13.83 34.80
C PRO A 83 5.63 12.90 33.57
N PRO A 84 6.80 12.39 33.09
CA PRO A 84 6.84 11.56 31.89
C PRO A 84 6.23 10.18 32.13
N VAL A 85 5.12 9.90 31.45
CA VAL A 85 4.60 8.53 31.32
C VAL A 85 5.34 7.88 30.15
N THR A 86 6.28 7.00 30.48
CA THR A 86 6.99 6.13 29.54
C THR A 86 6.00 5.16 28.89
N ILE A 87 5.57 5.45 27.65
CA ILE A 87 4.84 4.49 26.83
C ILE A 87 5.87 3.64 26.06
N SER A 88 6.07 2.44 26.59
CA SER A 88 6.86 1.37 25.99
C SER A 88 6.08 0.73 24.86
N ILE A 89 6.44 1.04 23.61
CA ILE A 89 5.88 0.34 22.44
C ILE A 89 6.83 -0.81 22.08
N ARG A 90 6.45 -1.98 22.56
CA ARG A 90 7.11 -3.27 22.34
C ARG A 90 6.99 -3.65 20.86
N GLY A 91 8.12 -3.99 20.24
CA GLY A 91 8.28 -4.08 18.81
C GLY A 91 7.57 -5.22 18.08
N ALA A 92 7.54 -5.07 16.75
CA ALA A 92 7.32 -6.17 15.81
C ALA A 92 8.26 -5.97 14.60
N ARG A 93 9.52 -6.39 14.76
CA ARG A 93 10.40 -6.62 13.61
C ARG A 93 9.88 -7.86 12.87
N ARG A 94 9.21 -7.68 11.73
CA ARG A 94 8.98 -8.79 10.79
C ARG A 94 10.31 -9.09 10.11
N ILE A 95 10.89 -10.22 10.52
CA ILE A 95 12.10 -10.80 9.95
C ILE A 95 11.72 -11.40 8.59
N PHE A 96 12.20 -10.81 7.50
CA PHE A 96 12.22 -11.47 6.19
C PHE A 96 13.34 -12.52 6.20
N ALA A 97 12.99 -13.76 6.54
CA ALA A 97 13.89 -14.89 6.41
C ALA A 97 14.04 -15.25 4.93
N ARG A 98 15.18 -14.88 4.33
CA ARG A 98 15.69 -15.52 3.11
C ARG A 98 16.11 -16.93 3.48
N ARG A 99 15.51 -17.95 2.85
CA ARG A 99 16.06 -19.31 2.84
C ARG A 99 16.11 -19.80 1.40
N THR A 100 17.31 -19.72 0.84
CA THR A 100 17.71 -20.37 -0.41
C THR A 100 17.60 -21.89 -0.27
N PRO A 101 17.11 -22.63 -1.26
CA PRO A 101 17.28 -24.08 -1.30
C PRO A 101 18.71 -24.41 -1.73
N ARG A 102 19.42 -25.21 -0.92
CA ARG A 102 20.59 -25.99 -1.39
C ARG A 102 20.04 -27.26 -2.04
N LEU A 103 20.47 -27.55 -3.25
CA LEU A 103 20.41 -28.88 -3.85
C LEU A 103 21.80 -29.20 -4.42
N SER A 104 22.04 -30.52 -4.40
CA SER A 104 23.30 -31.26 -4.28
C SER A 104 24.34 -31.08 -5.37
#